data_AF-A0A957TJM1-F1
#
_entry.id   AF-A0A957TJM1-F1
#
_cell.length_a   1.000
_cell.length_b   1.000
_cell.length_c   1.000
_cell.angle_alpha   90.00
_cell.angle_beta   90.00
_cell.angle_gamma   90.00
#
_symmetry.space_group_name_H-M   'P 1'
#
loop_
_entity.id
_entity.type
_entity.pdbx_description
1 polymer ?
#
loop_
_entity_poly.entity_id
_entity_poly.type
_entity_poly.pdbx_seq_one_letter_code
_entity_poly.pdbx_strand_id
1 'polypeptide(L)'
;MALALKAEVHTYTHDEYLALEEHADTKSEYFKGQIFAMSGGSVNHSRIAVNVMVELGNDLQTTPCEPFNSDLRIWIRAHDLFTYPDISVICGNPDFYHTRTDTVTNPVVIFEVL
;
A
#
# COMPACT_ATOMS: atom_id res chain seq x y z
N MET A 1 38.53 6.83 -19.62
CA MET A 1 37.87 5.93 -18.65
C MET A 1 36.90 6.78 -17.84
N ALA A 2 35.60 6.67 -18.08
CA ALA A 2 34.61 7.30 -17.22
C ALA A 2 34.41 6.37 -16.02
N LEU A 3 34.70 6.85 -14.81
CA LEU A 3 34.25 6.16 -13.60
C LEU A 3 32.73 6.35 -13.50
N ALA A 4 31.98 5.26 -13.65
CA ALA A 4 30.61 5.22 -13.20
C ALA A 4 30.61 5.27 -11.67
N LEU A 5 30.11 6.35 -11.09
CA LEU A 5 29.72 6.38 -9.69
C LEU A 5 28.62 5.33 -9.51
N LYS A 6 28.94 4.20 -8.86
CA LYS A 6 27.91 3.35 -8.26
C LYS A 6 27.31 4.17 -7.13
N ALA A 7 26.13 4.75 -7.34
CA ALA A 7 25.32 5.17 -6.21
C ALA A 7 25.08 3.92 -5.36
N GLU A 8 25.58 3.91 -4.12
CA GLU A 8 25.18 2.89 -3.16
C GLU A 8 23.69 3.06 -2.94
N VAL A 9 22.91 2.09 -3.42
CA VAL A 9 21.47 2.05 -3.15
C VAL A 9 21.34 1.71 -1.68
N HIS A 10 21.06 2.72 -0.87
CA HIS A 10 20.80 2.50 0.54
C HIS A 10 19.57 1.59 0.67
N THR A 11 19.73 0.52 1.44
CA THR A 11 18.71 -0.49 1.67
C THR A 11 18.15 -0.30 3.06
N TYR A 12 16.84 -0.08 3.15
CA TYR A 12 16.13 0.12 4.40
C TYR A 12 15.60 -1.21 4.95
N THR A 13 15.66 -1.38 6.25
CA THR A 13 14.89 -2.39 6.98
C THR A 13 13.41 -2.00 7.06
N HIS A 14 12.55 -2.94 7.46
CA HIS A 14 11.13 -2.63 7.68
C HIS A 14 10.94 -1.56 8.76
N ASP A 15 11.65 -1.68 9.88
CA ASP A 15 11.51 -0.75 11.00
C ASP A 15 11.99 0.67 10.62
N GLU A 16 13.07 0.77 9.83
CA GLU A 16 13.53 2.06 9.31
C GLU A 16 12.50 2.70 8.37
N TYR A 17 11.94 1.93 7.43
CA TYR A 17 10.88 2.43 6.55
C TYR A 17 9.64 2.88 7.35
N LEU A 18 9.18 2.06 8.30
CA LEU A 18 7.99 2.38 9.09
C LEU A 18 8.20 3.64 9.95
N ALA A 19 9.39 3.81 10.52
CA ALA A 19 9.75 5.02 11.28
C ALA A 19 9.81 6.27 10.41
N LEU A 20 10.27 6.15 9.15
CA LEU A 20 10.22 7.25 8.19
C LEU A 20 8.77 7.61 7.82
N GLU A 21 7.93 6.60 7.58
CA GLU A 21 6.54 6.80 7.17
C GLU A 21 5.70 7.47 8.27
N GLU A 22 5.98 7.22 9.56
CA GLU A 22 5.29 7.88 10.69
C GLU A 22 5.47 9.40 10.74
N HIS A 23 6.53 9.92 10.13
CA HIS A 23 6.87 11.33 10.10
C HIS A 23 6.81 11.95 8.70
N ALA A 24 6.38 11.18 7.70
CA ALA A 24 6.35 11.62 6.32
C ALA A 24 5.15 12.53 6.03
N ASP A 25 5.39 13.61 5.29
CA ASP A 25 4.33 14.48 4.78
C ASP A 25 3.53 13.80 3.64
N THR A 26 4.15 12.83 2.96
CA THR A 26 3.60 12.12 1.81
C THR A 26 3.88 10.63 1.93
N LYS A 27 2.93 9.80 1.49
CA LYS A 27 3.06 8.35 1.53
C LYS A 27 4.17 7.83 0.61
N SER A 28 4.78 6.73 1.02
CA SER A 28 5.77 6.02 0.23
C SER A 28 5.58 4.50 0.29
N GLU A 29 5.96 3.82 -0.78
CA GLU A 29 5.97 2.37 -0.86
C GLU A 29 7.35 1.82 -0.53
N TYR A 30 7.38 0.65 0.09
CA TYR A 30 8.60 -0.11 0.31
C TYR A 30 8.60 -1.34 -0.58
N PHE A 31 9.66 -1.56 -1.34
CA PHE A 31 9.85 -2.81 -2.08
C PHE A 31 11.28 -3.29 -1.95
N LYS A 32 11.48 -4.41 -1.25
CA LYS A 32 12.78 -5.10 -1.12
C LYS A 32 13.92 -4.19 -0.66
N GLY A 33 13.64 -3.37 0.35
CA GLY A 33 14.62 -2.45 0.93
C GLY A 33 14.72 -1.10 0.25
N GLN A 34 13.91 -0.82 -0.77
CA GLN A 34 13.88 0.47 -1.45
C GLN A 34 12.58 1.19 -1.14
N ILE A 35 12.65 2.51 -1.02
CA ILE A 35 11.50 3.38 -0.76
C ILE A 35 11.18 4.17 -2.04
N PHE A 36 9.91 4.16 -2.44
CA PHE A 36 9.41 4.83 -3.62
C PHE A 36 8.34 5.84 -3.20
N ALA A 37 8.52 7.10 -3.58
CA ALA A 37 7.50 8.12 -3.35
C ALA A 37 6.25 7.78 -4.17
N MET A 38 5.08 7.81 -3.55
CA MET A 38 3.83 7.67 -4.28
C MET A 38 3.56 8.93 -5.10
N SER A 39 3.13 8.75 -6.35
CA SER A 39 2.55 9.84 -7.12
C SER A 39 1.11 10.10 -6.68
N GLY A 40 0.70 11.36 -6.67
CA GLY A 40 -0.73 11.69 -6.55
C GLY A 40 -1.53 11.19 -7.76
N GLY A 41 -2.82 10.94 -7.56
CA GLY A 41 -3.74 10.52 -8.61
C GLY A 41 -4.26 11.69 -9.47
N SER A 42 -4.62 11.40 -10.72
CA SER A 42 -5.40 12.32 -11.55
C SER A 42 -6.90 12.27 -11.21
N VAL A 43 -7.68 13.24 -11.69
CA VAL A 43 -9.16 13.20 -11.53
C VAL A 43 -9.77 11.91 -12.11
N ASN A 44 -9.25 11.43 -13.23
CA ASN A 44 -9.75 10.20 -13.85
C ASN A 44 -9.38 8.96 -13.03
N HIS A 45 -8.16 8.91 -12.52
CA HIS A 45 -7.70 7.87 -11.62
C HIS A 45 -8.59 7.78 -10.38
N SER A 46 -8.81 8.92 -9.69
CA SER A 46 -9.71 8.97 -8.54
C SER A 46 -11.14 8.54 -8.88
N ARG A 47 -11.65 8.92 -10.07
CA ARG A 47 -13.01 8.57 -10.48
C ARG A 47 -13.15 7.06 -10.74
N ILE A 48 -12.15 6.43 -11.36
CA ILE A 48 -12.14 4.99 -11.59
C ILE A 48 -12.05 4.24 -10.26
N ALA A 49 -11.13 4.62 -9.38
CA ALA A 49 -10.98 3.99 -8.07
C ALA A 49 -12.27 4.08 -7.24
N VAL A 50 -12.92 5.25 -7.19
CA VAL A 50 -14.20 5.43 -6.49
C VAL A 50 -15.29 4.54 -7.08
N ASN A 51 -15.39 4.44 -8.41
CA ASN A 51 -16.41 3.58 -9.04
C ASN A 51 -16.21 2.11 -8.64
N VAL A 52 -14.97 1.60 -8.71
CA VAL A 52 -14.68 0.22 -8.31
C VAL A 52 -14.96 0.00 -6.82
N MET A 53 -14.59 0.95 -5.96
CA MET A 53 -14.87 0.91 -4.52
C MET A 53 -16.37 0.82 -4.22
N VAL A 54 -17.20 1.61 -4.93
CA VAL A 54 -18.66 1.61 -4.77
C VAL A 54 -19.26 0.28 -5.19
N GLU A 55 -18.88 -0.24 -6.35
CA GLU A 55 -19.38 -1.55 -6.82
C GLU A 55 -18.99 -2.67 -5.86
N LEU A 56 -17.73 -2.71 -5.40
CA LEU A 56 -17.28 -3.66 -4.37
C LEU A 56 -18.07 -3.51 -3.07
N GLY A 57 -18.30 -2.29 -2.61
CA GLY A 57 -19.07 -2.03 -1.38
C GLY A 57 -20.52 -2.53 -1.48
N ASN A 58 -21.15 -2.40 -2.65
CA ASN A 58 -22.49 -2.91 -2.90
C ASN A 58 -22.50 -4.45 -2.95
N ASP A 59 -21.59 -5.04 -3.71
CA ASP A 59 -21.52 -6.49 -3.92
C ASP A 59 -21.14 -7.25 -2.64
N LEU A 60 -20.31 -6.65 -1.80
CA LEU A 60 -19.78 -7.28 -0.59
C LEU A 60 -20.59 -6.99 0.68
N GLN A 61 -21.64 -6.15 0.61
CA GLN A 61 -22.38 -5.62 1.77
C GLN A 61 -22.92 -6.71 2.73
N THR A 62 -23.25 -7.90 2.23
CA THR A 62 -23.79 -9.02 3.04
C THR A 62 -22.75 -10.12 3.33
N THR A 63 -21.51 -9.87 2.97
CA THR A 63 -20.37 -10.77 3.15
C THR A 63 -19.53 -10.30 4.35
N PRO A 64 -18.57 -11.10 4.84
CA PRO A 64 -17.61 -10.62 5.83
C PRO A 64 -16.51 -9.73 5.22
N CYS A 65 -16.60 -9.35 3.94
CA CYS A 65 -15.55 -8.62 3.23
C CYS A 65 -15.87 -7.13 3.11
N GLU A 66 -14.84 -6.30 3.24
CA GLU A 66 -14.92 -4.85 3.17
C GLU A 66 -13.79 -4.29 2.29
N PRO A 67 -14.10 -3.38 1.35
CA PRO A 67 -13.09 -2.68 0.57
C PRO A 67 -12.53 -1.47 1.33
N PHE A 68 -11.22 -1.22 1.21
CA PHE A 68 -10.47 -0.11 1.79
C PHE A 68 -9.76 0.66 0.68
N ASN A 69 -9.64 1.98 0.84
CA ASN A 69 -8.98 2.86 -0.14
C ASN A 69 -7.45 2.88 0.05
N SER A 70 -6.76 3.71 -0.75
CA SER A 70 -5.32 3.95 -0.68
C SER A 70 -4.81 4.67 0.58
N ASP A 71 -5.64 4.85 1.61
CA ASP A 71 -5.16 5.29 2.93
C ASP A 71 -4.62 4.15 3.78
N LEU A 72 -5.08 2.92 3.54
CA LEU A 72 -4.66 1.75 4.31
C LEU A 72 -3.35 1.17 3.75
N ARG A 73 -2.31 1.10 4.59
CA ARG A 73 -1.07 0.41 4.21
C ARG A 73 -1.28 -1.09 4.25
N ILE A 74 -0.83 -1.77 3.20
CA ILE A 74 -0.88 -3.21 3.06
C ILE A 74 0.54 -3.77 3.06
N TRP A 75 0.77 -4.79 3.88
CA TRP A 75 2.01 -5.57 3.88
C TRP A 75 1.81 -6.90 3.15
N ILE A 76 2.57 -7.10 2.07
CA ILE A 76 2.55 -8.32 1.26
C ILE A 76 3.86 -9.09 1.48
N ARG A 77 3.84 -9.97 2.49
CA ARG A 77 5.01 -10.76 2.92
C ARG A 77 5.70 -11.50 1.77
N ALA A 78 4.93 -12.06 0.84
CA ALA A 78 5.48 -12.84 -0.28
C ALA A 78 6.37 -12.01 -1.22
N HIS A 79 6.18 -10.69 -1.25
CA HIS A 79 6.89 -9.79 -2.15
C HIS A 79 7.82 -8.82 -1.43
N ASP A 80 7.87 -8.85 -0.09
CA ASP A 80 8.63 -7.91 0.72
C ASP A 80 8.23 -6.45 0.38
N LEU A 81 6.92 -6.21 0.41
CA LEU A 81 6.26 -5.02 -0.12
C LEU A 81 5.33 -4.41 0.93
N PHE A 82 5.57 -3.14 1.30
CA PHE A 82 4.55 -2.28 1.90
C PHE A 82 4.03 -1.33 0.82
N THR A 83 2.73 -1.34 0.59
CA THR A 83 2.08 -0.60 -0.49
C THR A 83 0.78 0.02 -0.01
N TYR A 84 0.31 1.04 -0.71
CA TYR A 84 -0.96 1.71 -0.50
C TYR A 84 -1.78 1.56 -1.78
N PRO A 85 -2.37 0.37 -2.02
CA PRO A 85 -3.05 0.11 -3.28
C PRO A 85 -4.28 1.01 -3.40
N ASP A 86 -4.70 1.32 -4.62
CA ASP A 86 -5.91 2.14 -4.81
C ASP A 86 -7.11 1.59 -4.07
N ILE A 87 -7.26 0.26 -4.10
CA ILE A 87 -8.28 -0.46 -3.35
C ILE A 87 -7.70 -1.77 -2.85
N SER A 88 -8.00 -2.12 -1.61
CA SER A 88 -7.79 -3.46 -1.06
C SER A 88 -9.10 -4.02 -0.53
N VAL A 89 -9.24 -5.34 -0.46
CA VAL A 89 -10.39 -5.99 0.18
C VAL A 89 -9.88 -6.90 1.28
N ILE A 90 -10.46 -6.79 2.46
CA ILE A 90 -10.16 -7.64 3.62
C ILE A 90 -11.44 -8.37 3.98
N CYS A 91 -11.34 -9.67 4.27
CA CYS A 91 -12.48 -10.47 4.72
C CYS A 91 -12.30 -10.88 6.19
N GLY A 92 -13.28 -10.57 7.03
CA GLY A 92 -13.20 -10.72 8.47
C GLY A 92 -12.48 -9.54 9.12
N ASN A 93 -11.83 -9.79 10.26
CA ASN A 93 -11.10 -8.74 10.97
C ASN A 93 -9.73 -8.49 10.30
N PRO A 94 -9.28 -7.23 10.21
CA PRO A 94 -7.92 -6.92 9.77
C PRO A 94 -6.86 -7.55 10.68
N ASP A 95 -5.91 -8.26 10.08
CA ASP A 95 -4.72 -8.77 10.78
C ASP A 95 -3.59 -7.76 10.63
N PHE A 96 -3.12 -7.22 11.76
CA PHE A 96 -2.14 -6.15 11.75
C PHE A 96 -0.70 -6.64 11.70
N TYR A 97 0.16 -5.82 11.08
CA TYR A 97 1.60 -6.02 11.11
C TYR A 97 2.13 -5.71 12.52
N HIS A 98 2.54 -6.77 13.25
CA HIS A 98 2.96 -6.69 14.66
C HIS A 98 1.92 -6.02 15.56
N THR A 99 2.29 -4.93 16.24
CA THR A 99 1.42 -4.18 17.17
C THR A 99 0.84 -2.92 16.54
N ARG A 100 0.95 -2.76 15.22
CA ARG A 100 0.44 -1.58 14.51
C ARG A 100 -1.08 -1.64 14.38
N THR A 101 -1.68 -0.50 14.03
CA THR A 101 -3.12 -0.38 13.72
C THR A 101 -3.37 0.24 12.35
N ASP A 102 -2.30 0.56 11.62
CA ASP A 102 -2.30 1.29 10.35
C ASP A 102 -1.79 0.44 9.16
N THR A 103 -1.46 -0.83 9.42
CA THR A 103 -0.82 -1.72 8.45
C THR A 103 -1.42 -3.11 8.54
N VAL A 104 -2.07 -3.55 7.46
CA VAL A 104 -2.81 -4.81 7.41
C VAL A 104 -2.09 -5.84 6.54
N THR A 105 -2.19 -7.10 6.93
CA THR A 105 -1.41 -8.22 6.39
C THR A 105 -2.26 -9.30 5.70
N ASN A 106 -3.58 -9.21 5.80
CA ASN A 106 -4.53 -10.19 5.28
C ASN A 106 -5.50 -9.67 4.20
N PRO A 107 -5.05 -8.86 3.20
CA PRO A 107 -5.92 -8.57 2.05
C PRO A 107 -6.19 -9.87 1.27
N VAL A 108 -7.41 -10.02 0.75
CA VAL A 108 -7.77 -11.11 -0.17
C VAL A 108 -7.58 -10.73 -1.64
N VAL A 109 -7.65 -9.43 -1.95
CA VAL A 109 -7.36 -8.86 -3.28
C VAL A 109 -6.96 -7.39 -3.14
N ILE A 110 -6.14 -6.92 -4.08
CA ILE A 110 -5.81 -5.50 -4.28
C ILE A 110 -6.11 -5.12 -5.74
N PHE A 111 -6.46 -3.85 -5.97
CA PHE A 111 -6.69 -3.26 -7.27
C PHE A 111 -5.83 -2.01 -7.43
N GLU A 112 -5.28 -1.82 -8.62
CA GLU A 112 -4.51 -0.63 -9.00
C GLU A 112 -5.09 -0.02 -10.27
N VAL A 113 -5.20 1.31 -10.31
CA VAL A 113 -5.62 2.10 -11.45
C VAL A 113 -4.38 2.79 -12.04
N LEU A 114 -4.16 2.65 -13.35
CA LEU A 114 -2.99 3.18 -14.05
C LEU A 114 -3.20 4.60 -14.60
#